data_AF-W1YLS9-F1
#
_entry.id   AF-W1YLS9-F1
#
_cell.length_a   1.000
_cell.length_b   1.000
_cell.length_c   1.000
_cell.angle_alpha   90.00
_cell.angle_beta   90.00
_cell.angle_gamma   90.00
#
_symmetry.space_group_name_H-M   'P 1'
#
loop_
_entity.id
_entity.type
_entity.pdbx_description
1 polymer ?
#
loop_
_entity_poly.entity_id
_entity_poly.type
_entity_poly.pdbx_seq_one_letter_code
_entity_poly.pdbx_strand_id
1 'polypeptide(L)'
;FTTDPEILSLAHNVLLIEIFLELGRAVNIVMVGCLQAAGDIRTPMLVGIFGMWLCAVPLSYLFGIYWEWGLVGIWIAMAVDEILRGLLFVYRWYSGK
;
A
#
# COMPACT_ATOMS: atom_id res chain seq x y z
N PHE A 1 -20.85 -18.92 -4.41
CA PHE A 1 -19.92 -17.78 -4.32
C PHE A 1 -20.61 -16.40 -4.22
N THR A 2 -21.95 -16.27 -4.34
CA THR A 2 -22.60 -14.93 -4.54
C THR A 2 -23.87 -14.69 -3.71
N THR A 3 -24.10 -15.39 -2.59
CA THR A 3 -25.37 -15.23 -1.84
C THR A 3 -25.16 -15.11 -0.34
N ASP A 4 -23.92 -15.08 0.13
CA ASP A 4 -23.65 -14.90 1.55
C ASP A 4 -23.61 -13.40 1.88
N PRO A 5 -24.59 -12.88 2.65
CA PRO A 5 -24.66 -11.47 2.98
C PRO A 5 -23.42 -10.98 3.74
N GLU A 6 -22.72 -11.87 4.45
CA GLU A 6 -21.48 -11.54 5.17
C GLU A 6 -20.35 -11.18 4.19
N ILE A 7 -20.14 -11.99 3.15
CA ILE A 7 -19.12 -11.75 2.13
C ILE A 7 -19.42 -10.46 1.36
N LEU A 8 -20.70 -10.18 1.08
CA LEU A 8 -21.11 -8.96 0.38
C LEU A 8 -20.80 -7.70 1.19
N SER A 9 -21.02 -7.75 2.51
CA SER A 9 -20.73 -6.64 3.42
C SER A 9 -19.22 -6.37 3.54
N LEU A 10 -18.41 -7.43 3.62
CA LEU A 10 -16.96 -7.33 3.65
C LEU A 10 -16.41 -6.75 2.34
N ALA A 11 -16.89 -7.24 1.20
CA ALA A 11 -16.51 -6.74 -0.11
C ALA A 11 -16.81 -5.24 -0.28
N HIS A 12 -17.96 -4.77 0.23
CA HIS A 12 -18.32 -3.35 0.17
C HIS A 12 -17.33 -2.47 0.94
N ASN A 13 -16.98 -2.86 2.17
CA ASN A 13 -16.01 -2.12 3.00
C ASN A 13 -14.61 -2.12 2.38
N VAL A 14 -14.21 -3.28 1.84
CA VAL A 14 -12.94 -3.48 1.13
C VAL A 14 -12.84 -2.55 -0.09
N LEU A 15 -13.89 -2.50 -0.93
CA LEU A 15 -13.91 -1.68 -2.14
C LEU A 15 -13.71 -0.19 -1.85
N LEU A 16 -14.26 0.32 -0.74
CA LEU A 16 -14.06 1.70 -0.34
C LEU A 16 -12.59 2.00 -0.01
N ILE A 17 -11.91 1.07 0.67
CA ILE A 17 -10.48 1.20 0.99
C ILE A 17 -9.63 1.07 -0.29
N GLU A 18 -10.05 0.19 -1.19
CA GLU A 18 -9.36 -0.09 -2.45
C GLU A 18 -9.25 1.16 -3.34
N ILE A 19 -10.25 2.04 -3.33
CA ILE A 19 -10.19 3.33 -4.06
C ILE A 19 -8.98 4.16 -3.61
N PHE A 20 -8.75 4.27 -2.31
CA PHE A 20 -7.59 5.03 -1.79
C PHE A 20 -6.28 4.31 -2.07
N LEU A 21 -6.29 2.98 -1.98
CA LEU A 21 -5.14 2.15 -2.29
C LEU A 21 -4.72 2.32 -3.76
N GLU A 22 -5.67 2.31 -4.69
CA GLU A 22 -5.41 2.50 -6.13
C GLU A 22 -4.82 3.88 -6.44
N LEU A 23 -5.26 4.93 -5.72
CA LEU A 23 -4.63 6.25 -5.85
C LEU A 23 -3.15 6.22 -5.44
N GLY A 24 -2.82 5.58 -4.32
CA GLY A 24 -1.43 5.39 -3.89
C GLY A 24 -0.62 4.56 -4.88
N ARG A 25 -1.21 3.47 -5.38
CA ARG A 25 -0.60 2.55 -6.35
C ARG A 25 -0.28 3.24 -7.67
N ALA A 26 -1.19 4.05 -8.19
CA ALA A 26 -0.98 4.82 -9.41
C ALA A 26 0.24 5.75 -9.27
N VAL A 27 0.37 6.46 -8.14
CA VAL A 27 1.53 7.31 -7.86
C VAL A 27 2.82 6.48 -7.80
N ASN A 28 2.81 5.35 -7.10
CA ASN A 28 3.99 4.48 -6.99
C ASN A 28 4.46 3.98 -8.35
N ILE A 29 3.57 3.49 -9.21
CA ILE A 29 3.93 2.99 -10.54
C ILE A 29 4.60 4.09 -11.38
N VAL A 30 4.03 5.30 -11.38
CA VAL A 30 4.57 6.44 -12.14
C VAL A 30 5.93 6.85 -11.58
N MET A 31 6.04 7.03 -10.25
CA MET A 31 7.29 7.48 -9.62
C MET A 31 8.42 6.47 -9.76
N VAL A 32 8.13 5.17 -9.65
CA VAL A 32 9.10 4.11 -9.89
C VAL A 32 9.61 4.18 -11.33
N GLY A 33 8.72 4.36 -12.31
CA GLY A 33 9.10 4.56 -13.71
C GLY A 33 9.99 5.79 -13.92
N CYS A 34 9.65 6.91 -13.29
CA CYS A 34 10.45 8.14 -13.34
C CYS A 34 11.85 7.97 -12.72
N LEU A 35 11.96 7.33 -11.55
CA LEU A 35 13.24 7.09 -10.87
C LEU A 35 14.13 6.15 -11.67
N GLN A 36 13.54 5.09 -12.25
CA GLN A 36 14.28 4.18 -13.12
C GLN A 36 14.78 4.89 -14.39
N ALA A 37 13.96 5.73 -15.02
CA ALA A 37 14.35 6.53 -16.18
C ALA A 37 15.46 7.55 -15.86
N ALA A 38 15.50 8.07 -14.64
CA ALA A 38 16.57 8.95 -14.14
C ALA A 38 17.85 8.18 -13.75
N GLY A 39 17.86 6.85 -13.79
CA GLY A 39 19.00 6.00 -13.45
C GLY A 39 19.05 5.55 -11.98
N ASP A 40 18.08 5.92 -11.14
CA ASP A 40 18.00 5.50 -9.73
C ASP A 40 17.05 4.30 -9.56
N ILE A 41 17.59 3.11 -9.82
CA ILE A 41 16.84 1.83 -9.70
C ILE A 41 16.88 1.29 -8.26
N ARG A 42 17.91 1.65 -7.48
CA ARG A 42 18.15 1.07 -6.15
C ARG A 42 17.15 1.57 -5.12
N THR A 43 16.79 2.86 -5.18
CA THR A 43 15.83 3.43 -4.24
C THR A 43 14.47 2.72 -4.28
N PRO A 44 13.79 2.59 -5.44
CA PRO A 44 12.48 1.92 -5.48
C PRO A 44 12.53 0.45 -5.08
N MET A 45 13.62 -0.25 -5.40
CA MET A 45 13.82 -1.64 -4.98
C MET A 45 13.92 -1.78 -3.45
N LEU A 46 14.77 -0.97 -2.80
CA LEU A 46 14.98 -1.04 -1.35
C LEU A 46 13.70 -0.64 -0.60
N VAL A 47 13.06 0.47 -1.00
CA VAL A 47 11.83 0.94 -0.37
C VAL A 47 10.68 -0.07 -0.55
N GLY A 48 10.60 -0.75 -1.69
CA GLY A 48 9.61 -1.81 -1.90
C GLY A 48 9.79 -2.98 -0.92
N ILE A 49 11.02 -3.51 -0.83
CA ILE A 49 11.33 -4.66 0.04
C ILE A 49 11.15 -4.29 1.51
N PHE A 50 11.74 -3.17 1.95
CA PHE A 50 11.63 -2.73 3.34
C PHE A 50 10.21 -2.29 3.69
N GLY A 51 9.48 -1.64 2.79
CA GLY A 51 8.09 -1.26 3.00
C GLY A 51 7.20 -2.48 3.22
N MET A 52 7.29 -3.48 2.33
CA MET A 52 6.51 -4.72 2.49
C MET A 52 6.80 -5.42 3.83
N TRP A 53 8.07 -5.58 4.19
CA TRP A 53 8.44 -6.34 5.39
C TRP A 53 8.30 -5.56 6.70
N LEU A 54 8.59 -4.25 6.71
CA LEU A 54 8.60 -3.43 7.93
C LEU A 54 7.33 -2.59 8.11
N CYS A 55 6.54 -2.36 7.07
CA CYS A 55 5.24 -1.68 7.17
C CYS A 55 4.10 -2.68 6.95
N ALA A 56 3.98 -3.28 5.77
CA ALA A 56 2.78 -4.07 5.42
C ALA A 56 2.57 -5.28 6.34
N VAL A 57 3.61 -6.08 6.57
CA VAL A 57 3.54 -7.28 7.43
C VAL A 57 3.18 -6.94 8.89
N PRO A 58 3.90 -6.04 9.59
CA PRO A 58 3.55 -5.72 10.98
C PRO A 58 2.23 -4.96 11.11
N LEU A 59 1.89 -4.07 10.18
CA LEU A 59 0.59 -3.37 10.21
C LEU A 59 -0.57 -4.33 9.95
N SER A 60 -0.43 -5.28 9.03
CA SER A 60 -1.46 -6.30 8.79
C SER A 60 -1.63 -7.23 9.99
N TYR A 61 -0.54 -7.57 10.71
CA TYR A 61 -0.64 -8.29 11.97
C TYR A 61 -1.34 -7.46 13.06
N LEU A 62 -0.98 -6.19 13.20
CA LEU A 62 -1.55 -5.30 14.21
C LEU A 62 -3.05 -5.05 13.97
N PHE A 63 -3.43 -4.64 12.75
CA PHE A 63 -4.82 -4.32 12.45
C PHE A 63 -5.67 -5.57 12.23
N GLY A 64 -5.12 -6.60 11.58
CA GLY A 64 -5.85 -7.82 11.28
C GLY A 64 -6.05 -8.72 12.50
N ILE A 65 -5.00 -8.93 13.30
CA ILE A 65 -5.00 -9.91 14.40
C ILE A 65 -5.14 -9.23 15.76
N TYR A 66 -4.34 -8.20 16.06
CA TYR A 66 -4.36 -7.58 17.40
C TYR A 66 -5.62 -6.75 17.66
N TRP A 67 -6.13 -6.04 16.66
CA TRP A 67 -7.41 -5.31 16.74
C TRP A 67 -8.62 -6.10 16.22
N GLU A 68 -8.42 -7.33 15.77
CA GLU A 68 -9.48 -8.22 15.27
C GLU A 68 -10.31 -7.63 14.11
N TRP A 69 -9.77 -6.66 13.36
CA TRP A 69 -10.48 -6.10 12.19
C TRP A 69 -10.45 -7.03 10.97
N GLY A 70 -9.75 -8.17 11.07
CA GLY A 70 -9.71 -9.21 10.05
C GLY A 70 -9.28 -8.67 8.68
N LEU A 71 -10.06 -8.98 7.65
CA LEU A 71 -9.76 -8.62 6.26
C LEU A 71 -9.68 -7.10 6.04
N VAL A 72 -10.56 -6.33 6.69
CA VAL A 72 -10.61 -4.87 6.55
C VAL A 72 -9.32 -4.24 7.10
N GLY A 73 -8.84 -4.74 8.25
CA GLY A 73 -7.58 -4.28 8.83
C GLY A 73 -6.36 -4.53 7.93
N ILE A 74 -6.36 -5.68 7.25
CA ILE A 74 -5.29 -6.04 6.30
C ILE A 74 -5.26 -5.09 5.08
N TRP A 75 -6.42 -4.72 4.53
CA TRP A 75 -6.47 -3.73 3.45
C TRP A 75 -6.13 -2.31 3.88
N ILE A 76 -6.51 -1.90 5.09
CA ILE A 76 -6.06 -0.62 5.64
C ILE A 76 -4.53 -0.60 5.76
N ALA A 77 -3.93 -1.69 6.26
CA ALA A 77 -2.47 -1.82 6.33
C ALA A 77 -1.81 -1.66 4.95
N MET A 78 -2.38 -2.27 3.91
CA MET A 78 -1.84 -2.16 2.54
C MET A 78 -2.03 -0.77 1.93
N ALA A 79 -3.17 -0.12 2.20
CA ALA A 79 -3.40 1.26 1.76
C ALA A 79 -2.38 2.22 2.40
N VAL A 80 -2.12 2.07 3.71
CA VAL A 80 -1.12 2.87 4.42
C VAL A 80 0.29 2.61 3.87
N ASP A 81 0.65 1.36 3.63
CA ASP A 81 1.96 0.98 3.07
C ASP A 81 2.18 1.56 1.66
N GLU A 82 1.17 1.49 0.78
CA GLU A 82 1.22 2.12 -0.55
C GLU A 82 1.37 3.64 -0.47
N ILE A 83 0.58 4.31 0.39
CA ILE A 83 0.66 5.76 0.55
C ILE A 83 2.04 6.16 1.10
N LEU A 84 2.57 5.43 2.08
CA LEU A 84 3.91 5.68 2.64
C LEU A 84 5.01 5.53 1.58
N ARG A 85 4.97 4.47 0.76
CA ARG A 85 5.90 4.30 -0.37
C ARG A 85 5.79 5.46 -1.36
N GLY A 86 4.57 5.87 -1.69
CA GLY A 86 4.33 6.98 -2.61
C GLY A 86 4.95 8.28 -2.10
N LEU A 87 4.73 8.59 -0.82
CA LEU A 87 5.33 9.74 -0.15
C LEU A 87 6.86 9.67 -0.12
N LEU A 88 7.44 8.50 0.14
CA LEU A 88 8.90 8.31 0.14
C LEU A 88 9.51 8.53 -1.24
N PHE A 89 8.85 8.07 -2.32
CA PHE A 89 9.31 8.31 -3.68
C PHE A 89 9.20 9.77 -4.10
N VAL A 90 8.09 10.43 -3.76
CA VAL A 90 7.92 11.87 -3.99
C VAL A 90 8.98 12.66 -3.21
N TYR A 91 9.21 12.33 -1.94
CA TYR A 91 10.24 12.96 -1.12
C TYR A 91 11.65 12.76 -1.72
N ARG A 92 11.99 11.53 -2.13
CA ARG A 92 13.26 11.24 -2.79
C ARG A 92 13.44 12.07 -4.06
N TRP A 93 12.39 12.18 -4.86
CA TRP A 93 12.40 12.95 -6.11
C TRP A 93 12.70 14.44 -5.86
N TYR A 94 12.05 15.04 -4.86
CA TYR A 94 12.34 16.44 -4.48
C TYR A 94 13.69 16.62 -3.79
N SER A 95 14.16 15.62 -3.05
CA SER A 95 15.46 15.62 -2.38
C SER A 95 16.62 15.35 -3.35
N GLY A 96 16.35 14.96 -4.60
CA GLY A 96 17.35 14.73 -5.65
C GLY A 96 17.84 15.98 -6.38
N LYS A 97 17.84 17.15 -5.71
CA LYS A 97 18.77 18.23 -6.05
C LYS A 97 20.18 17.84 -5.62
#